data_AF-A0A261PZU3-F1
#
_entry.id   AF-A0A261PZU3-F1
#
_cell.length_a   1.000
_cell.length_b   1.000
_cell.length_c   1.000
_cell.angle_alpha   90.00
_cell.angle_beta   90.00
_cell.angle_gamma   90.00
#
_symmetry.space_group_name_H-M   'P 1'
#
loop_
_entity.id
_entity.type
_entity.pdbx_description
1 polymer ?
#
loop_
_entity_poly.entity_id
_entity_poly.type
_entity_poly.pdbx_seq_one_letter_code
_entity_poly.pdbx_strand_id
1 'polypeptide(L)'
;MLYGLKTLSFVRSQFRHPAYGFLDLWRLVPFGTRLSGWVTMQAGLLLPVFLYAGWMGVYAFPARQWSALVLIGLVLLGLVVLPIPLLERMLHQMSQEVRVRTFIRHWPLPYPLYFIQHLFRRQPLLLLLTKIFSGLLIMGVCLLYPTDDYDERLLTIGMLIGGLTQLGLAQEQYVFEHEYLLFLRNLPLSFGKRIGYLFVQGLLLFIPETLLLFRYLPATVSWLYVGKALFFGIGLWLAGLHRLYQNDKSLENLGSYGLWGFPVGLLLIMFQVDTALLGLLLWAYAGWVNTYHYYRSEFHLPQ
;
A
#
# COMPACT_ATOMS: atom_id res chain seq x y z
N MET A 1 -9.89 25.86 13.18
CA MET A 1 -8.96 26.06 12.04
C MET A 1 -8.22 24.79 11.62
N LEU A 2 -7.65 24.00 12.54
CA LEU A 2 -6.99 22.72 12.22
C LEU A 2 -7.83 21.77 11.35
N TYR A 3 -9.13 21.66 11.66
CA TYR A 3 -10.04 20.79 10.89
C TYR A 3 -10.18 21.22 9.43
N GLY A 4 -10.24 22.52 9.14
CA GLY A 4 -10.31 23.05 7.76
C GLY A 4 -9.04 22.78 6.95
N LEU A 5 -7.87 22.79 7.60
CA LEU A 5 -6.62 22.36 6.96
C LEU A 5 -6.64 20.86 6.65
N LYS A 6 -7.21 20.05 7.55
CA LYS A 6 -7.36 18.60 7.35
C LYS A 6 -8.31 18.27 6.19
N THR A 7 -9.46 18.96 6.10
CA THR A 7 -10.39 18.78 4.96
C THR A 7 -9.74 19.21 3.65
N LEU A 8 -9.01 20.33 3.63
CA LEU A 8 -8.28 20.76 2.43
C LEU A 8 -7.20 19.76 2.02
N SER A 9 -6.44 19.21 2.97
CA SER A 9 -5.43 18.18 2.72
C SER A 9 -6.06 16.90 2.15
N PHE A 10 -7.18 16.47 2.71
CA PHE A 10 -7.94 15.32 2.23
C PHE A 10 -8.45 15.53 0.79
N VAL A 11 -9.07 16.68 0.51
CA VAL A 11 -9.54 16.98 -0.84
C VAL A 11 -8.37 17.02 -1.83
N ARG A 12 -7.24 17.62 -1.45
CA ARG A 12 -6.03 17.64 -2.26
C ARG A 12 -5.48 16.23 -2.53
N SER A 13 -5.55 15.31 -1.57
CA SER A 13 -5.14 13.93 -1.80
C SER A 13 -6.09 13.19 -2.74
N GLN A 14 -7.40 13.46 -2.65
CA GLN A 14 -8.39 12.87 -3.56
C GLN A 14 -8.19 13.32 -5.02
N PHE A 15 -7.94 14.61 -5.27
CA PHE A 15 -7.63 15.10 -6.63
C PHE A 15 -6.40 14.44 -7.26
N ARG A 16 -5.46 13.92 -6.46
CA ARG A 16 -4.25 13.25 -6.96
C ARG A 16 -4.44 11.76 -7.25
N HIS A 17 -5.63 11.21 -6.98
CA HIS A 17 -5.94 9.82 -7.28
C HIS A 17 -6.30 9.66 -8.76
N PRO A 18 -5.73 8.68 -9.48
CA PRO A 18 -6.06 8.44 -10.89
C PRO A 18 -7.55 8.13 -11.12
N ALA A 19 -8.21 7.51 -10.13
CA ALA A 19 -9.64 7.21 -10.17
C ALA A 19 -10.53 8.46 -10.32
N TYR A 20 -10.07 9.62 -9.81
CA TYR A 20 -10.78 10.88 -9.90
C TYR A 20 -10.33 11.75 -11.08
N GLY A 21 -9.66 11.18 -12.08
CA GLY A 21 -9.27 11.91 -13.30
C GLY A 21 -10.46 12.55 -14.04
N PHE A 22 -11.68 12.04 -13.83
CA PHE A 22 -12.90 12.68 -14.34
C PHE A 22 -13.14 14.08 -13.74
N LEU A 23 -12.59 14.40 -12.56
CA LEU A 23 -12.69 15.73 -11.98
C LEU A 23 -11.99 16.79 -12.84
N ASP A 24 -11.06 16.42 -13.72
CA ASP A 24 -10.50 17.36 -14.68
C ASP A 24 -11.56 17.85 -15.68
N LEU A 25 -12.53 17.01 -16.02
CA LEU A 25 -13.68 17.39 -16.85
C LEU A 25 -14.62 18.37 -16.13
N TRP A 26 -14.56 18.42 -14.79
CA TRP A 26 -15.31 19.39 -13.98
C TRP A 26 -14.95 20.85 -14.31
N ARG A 27 -13.79 21.09 -14.93
CA ARG A 27 -13.40 22.42 -15.41
C ARG A 27 -14.34 22.96 -16.50
N LEU A 28 -15.01 22.08 -17.24
CA LEU A 28 -15.95 22.43 -18.32
C LEU A 28 -17.31 22.88 -17.77
N VAL A 29 -17.61 22.59 -16.50
CA VAL A 29 -18.86 22.94 -15.83
C VAL A 29 -18.87 24.45 -15.52
N PRO A 30 -20.01 25.16 -15.70
CA PRO A 30 -20.08 26.59 -15.46
C PRO A 30 -19.82 26.94 -13.98
N PHE A 31 -19.28 28.14 -13.75
CA PHE A 31 -18.79 28.55 -12.42
C PHE A 31 -19.84 28.44 -11.31
N GLY A 32 -21.10 28.80 -11.58
CA GLY A 32 -22.18 28.73 -10.59
C GLY A 32 -22.43 27.30 -10.07
N THR A 33 -22.50 26.32 -10.97
CA THR A 33 -22.65 24.91 -10.62
C THR A 33 -21.39 24.32 -9.98
N ARG A 34 -20.20 24.82 -10.33
CA ARG A 34 -18.96 24.43 -9.63
C ARG A 34 -18.96 24.92 -8.20
N LEU A 35 -19.34 26.18 -7.99
CA LEU A 35 -19.42 26.80 -6.67
C LEU A 35 -20.40 26.05 -5.77
N SER A 36 -21.60 25.71 -6.27
CA SER A 36 -22.55 24.90 -5.51
C SER A 36 -21.97 23.53 -5.17
N GLY A 37 -21.31 22.87 -6.13
CA GLY A 37 -20.63 21.60 -5.88
C GLY A 37 -19.57 21.67 -4.76
N TRP A 38 -18.73 22.72 -4.77
CA TRP A 38 -17.74 22.93 -3.71
C TRP A 38 -18.36 23.19 -2.35
N VAL A 39 -19.43 24.00 -2.29
CA VAL A 39 -20.17 24.26 -1.05
C VAL A 39 -20.80 22.98 -0.52
N THR A 40 -21.45 22.19 -1.37
CA THR A 40 -22.07 20.91 -0.98
C THR A 40 -21.02 19.92 -0.46
N MET A 41 -19.89 19.78 -1.16
CA MET A 41 -18.80 18.91 -0.74
C MET A 41 -18.21 19.34 0.62
N GLN A 42 -17.94 20.65 0.79
CA GLN A 42 -17.42 21.17 2.05
C GLN A 42 -18.44 21.04 3.18
N ALA A 43 -19.72 21.27 2.90
CA ALA A 43 -20.79 21.07 3.88
C ALA A 43 -20.88 19.61 4.33
N GLY A 44 -20.74 18.66 3.41
CA GLY A 44 -20.69 17.22 3.72
C GLY A 44 -19.48 16.84 4.58
N LEU A 45 -18.28 17.31 4.24
CA LEU A 45 -17.07 17.06 5.04
C LEU A 45 -17.12 17.72 6.43
N LEU A 46 -17.84 18.83 6.57
CA LEU A 46 -18.01 19.58 7.82
C LEU A 46 -19.28 19.19 8.58
N LEU A 47 -20.03 18.18 8.13
CA LEU A 47 -21.28 17.75 8.76
C LEU A 47 -21.14 17.52 10.29
N PRO A 48 -20.09 16.85 10.81
CA PRO A 48 -19.94 16.68 12.26
C PRO A 48 -19.76 18.01 13.01
N VAL A 49 -19.10 18.98 12.39
CA VAL A 49 -18.89 20.33 12.95
C VAL A 49 -20.20 21.11 12.97
N PHE A 50 -21.02 21.00 11.91
CA PHE A 50 -22.35 21.59 11.87
C PHE A 50 -23.27 21.00 12.93
N LEU A 51 -23.28 19.67 13.11
CA LEU A 51 -24.08 19.02 14.15
C LEU A 51 -23.67 19.49 15.55
N TYR A 52 -22.37 19.55 15.83
CA TYR A 52 -21.87 20.05 17.11
C TYR A 52 -22.24 21.52 17.35
N ALA A 53 -22.08 22.38 16.34
CA ALA A 53 -22.44 23.79 16.44
C ALA A 53 -23.96 23.98 16.62
N GLY A 54 -24.78 23.18 15.95
CA GLY A 54 -26.22 23.15 16.13
C GLY A 54 -26.60 22.77 17.56
N TRP A 55 -25.98 21.72 18.10
CA TRP A 55 -26.16 21.32 19.50
C TRP A 55 -25.79 22.47 20.46
N MET A 56 -24.63 23.09 20.29
CA MET A 56 -24.22 24.25 21.10
C MET A 56 -25.20 25.43 20.97
N GLY A 57 -25.78 25.63 19.78
CA GLY A 57 -26.79 26.65 19.53
C GLY A 57 -28.05 26.47 20.37
N VAL A 58 -28.50 25.22 20.55
CA VAL A 58 -29.67 24.88 21.40
C VAL A 58 -29.45 25.32 22.85
N TYR A 59 -28.24 25.20 23.38
CA TYR A 59 -27.92 25.63 24.74
C TYR A 59 -27.67 27.15 24.86
N ALA A 60 -27.07 27.76 23.84
CA ALA A 60 -26.75 29.18 23.85
C ALA A 60 -27.99 30.09 23.71
N PHE A 61 -29.05 29.60 23.06
CA PHE A 61 -30.26 30.38 22.79
C PHE A 61 -31.05 30.76 24.06
N PRO A 62 -31.39 29.83 24.98
CA PRO A 62 -32.02 30.17 26.26
C PRO A 62 -31.15 31.05 27.14
N ALA A 63 -29.82 30.89 27.08
CA ALA A 63 -28.86 31.67 27.83
C ALA A 63 -28.70 33.12 27.30
N ARG A 64 -29.38 33.49 26.20
CA ARG A 64 -29.32 34.80 25.53
C ARG A 64 -27.89 35.23 25.16
N GLN A 65 -27.00 34.29 24.91
CA GLN A 65 -25.62 34.55 24.52
C GLN A 65 -25.50 34.77 23.00
N TRP A 66 -26.08 35.86 22.51
CA TRP A 66 -26.15 36.17 21.07
C TRP A 66 -24.77 36.35 20.43
N SER A 67 -23.81 36.91 21.16
CA SER A 67 -22.43 37.07 20.68
C SER A 67 -21.77 35.73 20.35
N ALA A 68 -22.02 34.70 21.16
CA ALA A 68 -21.49 33.35 20.92
C ALA A 68 -22.12 32.71 19.67
N LEU A 69 -23.44 32.85 19.49
CA LEU A 69 -24.14 32.34 18.31
C LEU A 69 -23.63 33.00 17.01
N VAL A 70 -23.46 34.33 17.01
CA VAL A 70 -22.93 35.08 15.87
C VAL A 70 -21.50 34.65 15.56
N LEU A 71 -20.64 34.50 16.59
CA LEU A 71 -19.26 34.06 16.41
C LEU A 71 -19.19 32.65 15.83
N ILE A 72 -19.99 31.71 16.34
CA ILE A 72 -20.08 30.34 15.81
C ILE A 72 -20.51 30.37 14.34
N GLY A 73 -21.55 31.14 14.00
CA GLY A 73 -22.02 31.28 12.62
C GLY A 73 -20.95 31.82 11.68
N LEU A 74 -20.22 32.85 12.11
CA LEU A 74 -19.14 33.45 11.33
C LEU A 74 -17.98 32.46 11.12
N VAL A 75 -17.61 31.70 12.15
CA VAL A 75 -16.57 30.65 12.05
C VAL A 75 -16.99 29.54 11.08
N LEU A 76 -18.24 29.08 11.14
CA LEU A 76 -18.75 28.07 10.21
C LEU A 76 -18.76 28.58 8.76
N LEU A 77 -19.23 29.81 8.55
CA LEU A 77 -19.24 30.43 7.23
C LEU A 77 -17.82 30.59 6.68
N GLY A 78 -16.88 31.01 7.53
CA GLY A 78 -15.46 31.05 7.19
C GLY A 78 -14.90 29.69 6.81
N LEU A 79 -15.24 28.62 7.55
CA LEU A 79 -14.79 27.26 7.24
C LEU A 79 -15.32 26.73 5.90
N VAL A 80 -16.50 27.15 5.47
CA VAL A 80 -17.06 26.76 4.16
C VAL A 80 -16.49 27.61 3.03
N VAL A 81 -16.41 28.94 3.20
CA VAL A 81 -16.08 29.87 2.10
C VAL A 81 -14.56 29.93 1.83
N LEU A 82 -13.73 29.91 2.87
CA LEU A 82 -12.28 30.13 2.77
C LEU A 82 -11.55 29.07 1.91
N PRO A 83 -11.93 27.76 1.94
CA PRO A 83 -11.32 26.74 1.08
C PRO A 83 -11.68 26.86 -0.41
N ILE A 84 -12.82 27.45 -0.77
CA ILE A 84 -13.33 27.50 -2.15
C ILE A 84 -12.30 28.07 -3.15
N PRO A 85 -11.72 29.27 -2.94
CA PRO A 85 -10.73 29.82 -3.89
C PRO A 85 -9.46 28.96 -3.97
N LEU A 86 -9.09 28.26 -2.89
CA LEU A 86 -7.95 27.34 -2.89
C LEU A 86 -8.24 26.11 -3.74
N LEU A 87 -9.44 25.54 -3.61
CA LEU A 87 -9.90 24.41 -4.42
C LEU A 87 -9.99 24.79 -5.90
N GLU A 88 -10.52 25.96 -6.23
CA GLU A 88 -10.61 26.43 -7.61
C GLU A 88 -9.21 26.64 -8.23
N ARG A 89 -8.25 27.18 -7.45
CA ARG A 89 -6.85 27.28 -7.87
C ARG A 89 -6.20 25.90 -8.08
N MET A 90 -6.46 24.94 -7.19
CA MET A 90 -5.95 23.57 -7.31
C MET A 90 -6.45 22.89 -8.59
N LEU A 91 -7.74 23.04 -8.92
CA LEU A 91 -8.32 22.50 -10.15
C LEU A 91 -7.61 23.03 -11.41
N HIS A 92 -7.21 24.30 -11.41
CA HIS A 92 -6.51 24.90 -12.56
C HIS A 92 -5.03 24.53 -12.63
N GLN A 93 -4.38 24.23 -11.51
CA GLN A 93 -2.94 23.90 -11.46
C GLN A 93 -2.64 22.43 -11.81
N MET A 94 -3.63 21.53 -11.77
CA MET A 94 -3.44 20.08 -12.01
C MET A 94 -2.86 19.77 -13.40
N SER A 95 -3.23 20.56 -14.42
CA SER A 95 -2.69 20.41 -15.79
C SER A 95 -1.17 20.67 -15.87
N GLN A 96 -0.59 21.42 -14.92
CA GLN A 96 0.82 21.81 -14.97
C GLN A 96 1.78 20.78 -14.34
N GLU A 97 1.32 19.85 -13.50
CA GLU A 97 2.19 18.79 -12.93
C GLU A 97 2.75 17.83 -14.01
N VAL A 98 2.20 17.85 -15.23
CA VAL A 98 2.77 17.14 -16.39
C VAL A 98 4.13 17.73 -16.83
N ARG A 99 4.37 19.03 -16.57
CA ARG A 99 5.49 19.78 -17.18
C ARG A 99 6.83 19.61 -16.45
N VAL A 100 6.85 19.19 -15.18
CA VAL A 100 8.10 18.97 -14.41
C VAL A 100 8.71 17.57 -14.67
N ARG A 101 8.04 16.74 -15.48
CA ARG A 101 8.41 15.33 -15.70
C ARG A 101 9.38 15.09 -16.87
N THR A 102 9.86 16.14 -17.53
CA THR A 102 10.63 16.04 -18.77
C THR A 102 12.09 15.61 -18.58
N PHE A 103 12.72 15.88 -17.44
CA PHE A 103 14.17 15.63 -17.31
C PHE A 103 14.55 14.16 -17.08
N ILE A 104 13.66 13.34 -16.48
CA ILE A 104 13.92 11.91 -16.21
C ILE A 104 13.30 11.01 -17.31
N ARG A 105 12.74 11.59 -18.38
CA ARG A 105 11.86 10.89 -19.35
C ARG A 105 12.59 9.95 -20.32
N HIS A 106 13.92 10.03 -20.45
CA HIS A 106 14.62 9.35 -21.55
C HIS A 106 15.05 7.91 -21.26
N TRP A 107 14.90 7.42 -20.03
CA TRP A 107 15.27 6.04 -19.71
C TRP A 107 14.01 5.19 -19.64
N PRO A 108 13.79 4.27 -20.61
CA PRO A 108 12.69 3.33 -20.50
C PRO A 108 12.97 2.45 -19.28
N LEU A 109 12.26 2.69 -18.18
CA LEU A 109 12.38 1.83 -17.01
C LEU A 109 11.89 0.42 -17.39
N PRO A 110 12.64 -0.65 -17.07
CA PRO A 110 12.16 -2.00 -17.24
C PRO A 110 10.94 -2.26 -16.35
N TYR A 111 10.03 -3.11 -16.83
CA TYR A 111 8.81 -3.52 -16.12
C TYR A 111 8.98 -3.76 -14.60
N PRO A 112 9.97 -4.56 -14.14
CA PRO A 112 10.15 -4.83 -12.71
C PRO A 112 10.42 -3.58 -11.85
N LEU A 113 10.99 -2.51 -12.42
CA LEU A 113 11.30 -1.29 -11.67
C LEU A 113 10.11 -0.35 -11.49
N TYR A 114 9.02 -0.53 -12.25
CA TYR A 114 7.85 0.36 -12.13
C TYR A 114 7.19 0.25 -10.76
N PHE A 115 7.03 -0.96 -10.23
CA PHE A 115 6.44 -1.14 -8.90
C PHE A 115 7.34 -0.55 -7.81
N ILE A 116 8.64 -0.83 -7.86
CA ILE A 116 9.58 -0.29 -6.87
C ILE A 116 9.53 1.25 -6.89
N GLN A 117 9.56 1.86 -8.08
CA GLN A 117 9.42 3.30 -8.23
C GLN A 117 8.07 3.81 -7.70
N HIS A 118 6.98 3.08 -7.95
CA HIS A 118 5.66 3.41 -7.42
C HIS A 118 5.67 3.42 -5.88
N LEU A 119 6.25 2.39 -5.28
CA LEU A 119 6.31 2.22 -3.83
C LEU A 119 7.09 3.37 -3.16
N PHE A 120 8.24 3.78 -3.72
CA PHE A 120 8.99 4.94 -3.24
C PHE A 120 8.25 6.27 -3.37
N ARG A 121 7.38 6.41 -4.38
CA ARG A 121 6.69 7.69 -4.67
C ARG A 121 5.36 7.83 -3.95
N ARG A 122 4.58 6.76 -3.86
CA ARG A 122 3.22 6.77 -3.34
C ARG A 122 3.16 6.26 -1.91
N GLN A 123 4.00 5.30 -1.54
CA GLN A 123 3.94 4.64 -0.24
C GLN A 123 5.31 4.46 0.45
N PRO A 124 6.10 5.54 0.57
CA PRO A 124 7.45 5.45 1.16
C PRO A 124 7.42 5.00 2.62
N LEU A 125 6.35 5.37 3.36
CA LEU A 125 6.21 5.02 4.77
C LEU A 125 5.95 3.52 4.97
N LEU A 126 5.07 2.92 4.16
CA LEU A 126 4.82 1.48 4.20
C LEU A 126 6.08 0.69 3.86
N LEU A 127 6.80 1.09 2.80
CA LEU A 127 8.09 0.51 2.42
C LEU A 127 9.07 0.58 3.59
N LEU A 128 9.27 1.77 4.14
CA LEU A 128 10.24 1.97 5.22
C LEU A 128 9.88 1.16 6.46
N LEU A 129 8.62 1.17 6.89
CA LEU A 129 8.17 0.40 8.05
C LEU A 129 8.35 -1.11 7.84
N THR A 130 7.92 -1.63 6.69
CA THR A 130 8.05 -3.05 6.38
C THR A 130 9.52 -3.48 6.33
N LYS A 131 10.41 -2.66 5.75
CA LYS A 131 11.86 -2.94 5.69
C LYS A 131 12.59 -2.80 7.01
N ILE A 132 12.23 -1.83 7.84
CA ILE A 132 12.77 -1.73 9.20
C ILE A 132 12.32 -2.94 10.01
N PHE A 133 11.04 -3.30 9.94
CA PHE A 133 10.50 -4.42 10.72
C PHE A 133 11.08 -5.76 10.28
N SER A 134 11.08 -6.07 8.97
CA SER A 134 11.69 -7.30 8.46
C SER A 134 13.19 -7.36 8.73
N GLY A 135 13.89 -6.22 8.58
CA GLY A 135 15.32 -6.12 8.83
C GLY A 135 15.68 -6.31 10.31
N LEU A 136 14.93 -5.72 11.24
CA LEU A 136 15.12 -5.92 12.68
C LEU A 136 14.85 -7.36 13.09
N LEU A 137 13.83 -8.02 12.52
CA LEU A 137 13.55 -9.42 12.80
C LEU A 137 14.69 -10.34 12.34
N ILE A 138 15.16 -10.15 11.11
CA ILE A 138 16.29 -10.93 10.57
C ILE A 138 17.55 -10.67 11.39
N MET A 139 17.84 -9.41 11.70
CA MET A 139 18.98 -9.03 12.52
C MET A 139 18.89 -9.65 13.92
N GLY A 140 17.71 -9.60 14.56
CA GLY A 140 17.47 -10.21 15.86
C GLY A 140 17.72 -11.71 15.85
N VAL A 141 17.23 -12.41 14.83
CA VAL A 141 17.47 -13.85 14.64
C VAL A 141 18.96 -14.15 14.44
N CYS A 142 19.66 -13.38 13.62
CA CYS A 142 21.10 -13.55 13.40
C CYS A 142 21.92 -13.27 14.66
N LEU A 143 21.52 -12.29 15.48
CA LEU A 143 22.20 -11.94 16.74
C LEU A 143 21.92 -12.92 17.87
N LEU A 144 20.78 -13.61 17.85
CA LEU A 144 20.45 -14.69 18.79
C LEU A 144 21.14 -16.00 18.42
N TYR A 145 21.45 -16.21 17.14
CA TYR A 145 22.09 -17.44 16.68
C TYR A 145 23.35 -17.87 17.45
N PRO A 146 24.31 -16.99 17.81
CA PRO A 146 25.52 -17.40 18.54
C PRO A 146 25.31 -17.68 20.03
N THR A 147 24.13 -17.46 20.62
CA THR A 147 23.94 -17.64 22.07
C THR A 147 23.75 -19.09 22.49
N ASP A 148 23.26 -19.97 21.59
CA ASP A 148 23.11 -21.41 21.82
C ASP A 148 23.41 -22.20 20.54
N ASP A 149 23.40 -23.53 20.63
CA ASP A 149 23.50 -24.45 19.48
C ASP A 149 22.21 -24.46 18.65
N TYR A 150 21.90 -23.34 17.99
CA TYR A 150 20.72 -23.21 17.13
C TYR A 150 20.94 -23.84 15.75
N ASP A 151 19.95 -24.65 15.34
CA ASP A 151 19.85 -25.18 13.97
C ASP A 151 19.53 -24.08 12.95
N GLU A 152 19.81 -24.34 11.67
CA GLU A 152 19.46 -23.46 10.54
C GLU A 152 17.96 -23.08 10.50
N ARG A 153 17.10 -23.87 11.14
CA ARG A 153 15.65 -23.63 11.30
C ARG A 153 15.32 -22.26 11.87
N LEU A 154 16.14 -21.76 12.80
CA LEU A 154 15.93 -20.44 13.40
C LEU A 154 15.94 -19.35 12.32
N LEU A 155 16.84 -19.47 11.34
CA LEU A 155 16.91 -18.55 10.21
C LEU A 155 15.67 -18.67 9.29
N THR A 156 15.17 -19.88 9.05
CA THR A 156 13.94 -20.06 8.27
C THR A 156 12.72 -19.52 9.01
N ILE A 157 12.65 -19.59 10.34
CA ILE A 157 11.61 -18.90 11.13
C ILE A 157 11.72 -17.38 10.97
N GLY A 158 12.93 -16.82 11.05
CA GLY A 158 13.16 -15.41 10.77
C GLY A 158 12.67 -14.99 9.38
N MET A 159 12.93 -15.82 8.37
CA MET A 159 12.47 -15.60 7.00
C MET A 159 10.98 -15.84 6.81
N LEU A 160 10.34 -16.73 7.58
CA LEU A 160 8.90 -16.90 7.61
C LEU A 160 8.24 -15.61 8.10
N ILE A 161 8.66 -15.09 9.27
CA ILE A 161 8.09 -13.87 9.83
C ILE A 161 8.40 -12.67 8.92
N GLY A 162 9.65 -12.55 8.46
CA GLY A 162 10.06 -11.52 7.51
C GLY A 162 9.25 -11.56 6.21
N GLY A 163 9.05 -12.73 5.61
CA GLY A 163 8.22 -12.92 4.42
C GLY A 163 6.76 -12.55 4.64
N LEU A 164 6.18 -12.95 5.78
CA LEU A 164 4.81 -12.61 6.15
C LEU A 164 4.61 -11.09 6.34
N THR A 165 5.62 -10.38 6.86
CA THR A 165 5.53 -8.91 7.01
C THR A 165 5.50 -8.16 5.69
N GLN A 166 5.97 -8.80 4.61
CA GLN A 166 5.90 -8.26 3.26
C GLN A 166 4.55 -8.49 2.57
N LEU A 167 3.59 -9.18 3.19
CA LEU A 167 2.25 -9.36 2.64
C LEU A 167 1.55 -8.00 2.38
N GLY A 168 1.80 -6.98 3.22
CA GLY A 168 1.31 -5.63 2.95
C GLY A 168 1.83 -5.06 1.63
N LEU A 169 3.08 -5.36 1.25
CA LEU A 169 3.64 -4.96 -0.04
C LEU A 169 3.07 -5.79 -1.20
N ALA A 170 2.71 -7.05 -0.96
CA ALA A 170 2.01 -7.87 -1.95
C ALA A 170 0.62 -7.29 -2.28
N GLN A 171 -0.09 -6.75 -1.29
CA GLN A 171 -1.35 -6.04 -1.54
C GLN A 171 -1.15 -4.79 -2.39
N GLU A 172 -0.10 -4.04 -2.11
CA GLU A 172 0.17 -2.81 -2.86
C GLU A 172 0.63 -3.10 -4.29
N GLN A 173 1.34 -4.21 -4.51
CA GLN A 173 1.60 -4.73 -5.84
C GLN A 173 0.29 -5.07 -6.56
N TYR A 174 -0.63 -5.75 -5.89
CA TYR A 174 -1.93 -6.09 -6.45
C TYR A 174 -2.74 -4.83 -6.83
N VAL A 175 -2.83 -3.84 -5.95
CA VAL A 175 -3.51 -2.56 -6.20
C VAL A 175 -2.81 -1.82 -7.34
N PHE A 176 -1.48 -1.76 -7.33
CA PHE A 176 -0.70 -1.10 -8.37
C PHE A 176 -0.96 -1.69 -9.76
N GLU A 177 -0.98 -3.02 -9.88
CA GLU A 177 -1.25 -3.68 -11.16
C GLU A 177 -2.67 -3.39 -11.68
N HIS A 178 -3.65 -3.38 -10.78
CA HIS A 178 -5.04 -3.15 -11.18
C HIS A 178 -5.38 -1.67 -11.43
N GLU A 179 -4.76 -0.73 -10.72
CA GLU A 179 -5.05 0.69 -10.91
C GLU A 179 -4.22 1.32 -12.04
N TYR A 180 -2.94 0.95 -12.17
CA TYR A 180 -2.00 1.62 -13.06
C TYR A 180 -1.60 0.80 -14.28
N LEU A 181 -1.72 -0.53 -14.23
CA LEU A 181 -1.25 -1.44 -15.28
C LEU A 181 -2.39 -2.24 -15.94
N LEU A 182 -3.60 -1.65 -16.04
CA LEU A 182 -4.74 -2.25 -16.73
C LEU A 182 -4.40 -2.72 -18.15
N PHE A 183 -3.58 -1.95 -18.87
CA PHE A 183 -3.16 -2.30 -20.23
C PHE A 183 -2.32 -3.58 -20.29
N LEU A 184 -1.55 -3.87 -19.23
CA LEU A 184 -0.61 -4.98 -19.21
C LEU A 184 -1.34 -6.32 -19.15
N ARG A 185 -2.53 -6.33 -18.54
CA ARG A 185 -3.40 -7.51 -18.46
C ARG A 185 -4.02 -7.88 -19.81
N ASN A 186 -4.18 -6.90 -20.70
CA ASN A 186 -4.66 -7.12 -22.06
C ASN A 186 -3.56 -7.56 -23.03
N LEU A 187 -2.29 -7.56 -22.60
CA LEU A 187 -1.18 -8.05 -23.42
C LEU A 187 -1.03 -9.57 -23.27
N PRO A 188 -0.83 -10.32 -24.38
CA PRO A 188 -0.56 -11.75 -24.35
C PRO A 188 0.89 -12.01 -23.90
N LEU A 189 1.17 -11.77 -22.62
CA LEU A 189 2.45 -12.11 -22.01
C LEU A 189 2.48 -13.61 -21.69
N SER A 190 3.54 -14.28 -22.15
CA SER A 190 3.79 -15.68 -21.79
C SER A 190 3.94 -15.84 -20.27
N PHE A 191 3.39 -16.92 -19.71
CA PHE A 191 3.46 -17.26 -18.29
C PHE A 191 4.86 -17.11 -17.67
N GLY A 192 5.89 -17.65 -18.35
CA GLY A 192 7.28 -17.61 -17.85
C GLY A 192 7.83 -16.18 -17.73
N LYS A 193 7.52 -15.29 -18.69
CA LYS A 193 7.91 -13.87 -18.60
C LYS A 193 7.24 -13.18 -17.42
N ARG A 194 5.95 -13.45 -17.19
CA ARG A 194 5.19 -12.86 -16.08
C ARG A 194 5.74 -13.29 -14.72
N ILE A 195 5.93 -14.59 -14.51
CA ILE A 195 6.55 -15.12 -13.29
C ILE A 195 7.99 -14.61 -13.15
N GLY A 196 8.76 -14.56 -14.24
CA GLY A 196 10.12 -14.03 -14.23
C GLY A 196 10.19 -12.55 -13.80
N TYR A 197 9.25 -11.72 -14.26
CA TYR A 197 9.17 -10.34 -13.81
C TYR A 197 8.82 -10.20 -12.33
N LEU A 198 7.86 -11.00 -11.83
CA LEU A 198 7.52 -11.03 -10.41
C LEU A 198 8.69 -11.55 -9.57
N PHE A 199 9.45 -12.53 -10.07
CA PHE A 199 10.66 -13.02 -9.41
C PHE A 199 11.71 -11.92 -9.27
N VAL A 200 12.00 -11.18 -10.35
CA VAL A 200 12.94 -10.07 -10.32
C VAL A 200 12.47 -8.97 -9.37
N GLN A 201 11.16 -8.67 -9.35
CA GLN A 201 10.59 -7.73 -8.38
C GLN A 201 10.78 -8.21 -6.95
N GLY A 202 10.50 -9.50 -6.67
CA GLY A 202 10.74 -10.11 -5.37
C GLY A 202 12.20 -10.02 -4.95
N LEU A 203 13.14 -10.36 -5.84
CA LEU A 203 14.58 -10.20 -5.58
C LEU A 203 14.94 -8.76 -5.23
N LEU A 204 14.49 -7.78 -6.02
CA LEU A 204 14.74 -6.36 -5.77
C LEU A 204 14.16 -5.91 -4.43
N LEU A 205 12.96 -6.39 -4.09
CA LEU A 205 12.28 -6.05 -2.87
C LEU A 205 13.04 -6.61 -1.66
N PHE A 206 13.55 -7.85 -1.71
CA PHE A 206 14.33 -8.47 -0.64
C PHE A 206 15.79 -7.98 -0.53
N ILE A 207 16.26 -7.04 -1.37
CA ILE A 207 17.64 -6.55 -1.31
C ILE A 207 18.06 -6.11 0.10
N PRO A 208 17.30 -5.25 0.83
CA PRO A 208 17.70 -4.81 2.16
C PRO A 208 17.89 -5.98 3.13
N GLU A 209 16.98 -6.94 3.11
CA GLU A 209 17.04 -8.16 3.91
C GLU A 209 18.25 -9.03 3.53
N THR A 210 18.54 -9.19 2.24
CA THR A 210 19.72 -9.96 1.77
C THR A 210 21.03 -9.31 2.20
N LEU A 211 21.12 -7.98 2.19
CA LEU A 211 22.31 -7.24 2.62
C LEU A 211 22.54 -7.39 4.13
N LEU A 212 21.47 -7.38 4.93
CA LEU A 212 21.54 -7.65 6.36
C LEU A 212 21.98 -9.10 6.63
N LEU A 213 21.40 -10.07 5.92
CA LEU A 213 21.85 -11.46 6.00
C LEU A 213 23.33 -11.56 5.66
N PHE A 214 23.79 -10.96 4.57
CA PHE A 214 25.21 -11.01 4.19
C PHE A 214 26.14 -10.42 5.27
N ARG A 215 25.69 -9.40 6.00
CA ARG A 215 26.48 -8.74 7.05
C ARG A 215 26.50 -9.49 8.38
N TYR A 216 25.37 -10.09 8.76
CA TYR A 216 25.17 -10.70 10.08
C TYR A 216 25.08 -12.23 10.04
N LEU A 217 25.35 -12.87 8.89
CA LEU A 217 25.28 -14.32 8.76
C LEU A 217 26.27 -15.00 9.72
N PRO A 218 25.82 -15.97 10.53
CA PRO A 218 26.71 -16.83 11.31
C PRO A 218 27.60 -17.68 10.38
N ALA A 219 28.87 -17.86 10.73
CA ALA A 219 29.83 -18.61 9.91
C ALA A 219 29.48 -20.10 9.75
N THR A 220 28.61 -20.64 10.61
CA THR A 220 28.14 -22.02 10.57
C THR A 220 27.09 -22.27 9.48
N VAL A 221 26.38 -21.24 9.04
CA VAL A 221 25.27 -21.37 8.09
C VAL A 221 25.79 -21.32 6.65
N SER A 222 25.41 -22.31 5.85
CA SER A 222 25.81 -22.37 4.44
C SER A 222 25.12 -21.30 3.59
N TRP A 223 25.85 -20.69 2.65
CA TRP A 223 25.27 -19.78 1.64
C TRP A 223 24.19 -20.46 0.79
N LEU A 224 24.28 -21.77 0.59
CA LEU A 224 23.23 -22.54 -0.09
C LEU A 224 21.91 -22.44 0.69
N TYR A 225 21.98 -22.54 2.03
CA TYR A 225 20.82 -22.42 2.89
C TYR A 225 20.20 -21.02 2.84
N VAL A 226 21.03 -19.97 2.82
CA VAL A 226 20.57 -18.59 2.62
C VAL A 226 19.81 -18.46 1.30
N GLY A 227 20.30 -19.07 0.23
CA GLY A 227 19.60 -19.14 -1.06
C GLY A 227 18.23 -19.82 -0.96
N LYS A 228 18.14 -20.97 -0.27
CA LYS A 228 16.87 -21.67 0.00
C LYS A 228 15.90 -20.80 0.82
N ALA A 229 16.40 -20.14 1.85
CA ALA A 229 15.63 -19.28 2.74
C ALA A 229 15.08 -18.03 2.01
N LEU A 230 15.87 -17.43 1.11
CA LEU A 230 15.42 -16.34 0.23
C LEU A 230 14.38 -16.82 -0.78
N PHE A 231 14.61 -17.98 -1.40
CA PHE A 231 13.65 -18.59 -2.31
C PHE A 231 12.30 -18.85 -1.63
N PHE A 232 12.32 -19.30 -0.37
CA PHE A 232 11.15 -19.46 0.48
C PHE A 232 10.48 -18.12 0.82
N GLY A 233 11.24 -17.10 1.22
CA GLY A 233 10.70 -15.76 1.51
C GLY A 233 10.03 -15.10 0.31
N ILE A 234 10.66 -15.16 -0.86
CA ILE A 234 10.06 -14.67 -2.11
C ILE A 234 8.82 -15.51 -2.48
N GLY A 235 8.87 -16.83 -2.26
CA GLY A 235 7.73 -17.72 -2.44
C GLY A 235 6.54 -17.33 -1.57
N LEU A 236 6.75 -16.97 -0.31
CA LEU A 236 5.70 -16.48 0.60
C LEU A 236 5.06 -15.20 0.09
N TRP A 237 5.88 -14.21 -0.29
CA TRP A 237 5.39 -12.96 -0.87
C TRP A 237 4.59 -13.20 -2.15
N LEU A 238 5.10 -14.04 -3.05
CA LEU A 238 4.46 -14.38 -4.31
C LEU A 238 3.14 -15.14 -4.10
N ALA A 239 3.09 -16.09 -3.16
CA ALA A 239 1.89 -16.81 -2.79
C ALA A 239 0.83 -15.86 -2.21
N GLY A 240 1.24 -14.91 -1.35
CA GLY A 240 0.39 -13.86 -0.82
C GLY A 240 -0.20 -12.97 -1.91
N LEU A 241 0.63 -12.51 -2.86
CA LEU A 241 0.18 -11.75 -4.03
C LEU A 241 -0.85 -12.54 -4.84
N HIS A 242 -0.59 -13.82 -5.10
CA HIS A 242 -1.48 -14.61 -5.92
C HIS A 242 -2.78 -14.96 -5.22
N ARG A 243 -2.79 -15.11 -3.90
CA ARG A 243 -4.01 -15.29 -3.13
C ARG A 243 -5.00 -14.14 -3.35
N LEU A 244 -4.50 -12.90 -3.46
CA LEU A 244 -5.31 -11.71 -3.75
C LEU A 244 -5.98 -11.77 -5.12
N TYR A 245 -5.43 -12.49 -6.10
CA TYR A 245 -6.10 -12.70 -7.40
C TYR A 245 -7.26 -13.70 -7.32
N GLN A 246 -7.31 -14.60 -6.32
CA GLN A 246 -8.35 -15.62 -6.26
C GLN A 246 -9.67 -15.10 -5.73
N ASN A 247 -9.70 -14.66 -4.47
CA ASN A 247 -10.95 -14.53 -3.74
C ASN A 247 -11.09 -13.27 -2.88
N ASP A 248 -9.98 -12.66 -2.42
CA ASP A 248 -10.05 -11.73 -1.30
C ASP A 248 -9.22 -10.48 -1.56
N LYS A 249 -9.89 -9.33 -1.66
CA LYS A 249 -9.25 -8.02 -1.91
C LYS A 249 -8.98 -7.22 -0.63
N SER A 250 -9.46 -7.71 0.52
CA SER A 250 -9.31 -7.00 1.79
C SER A 250 -7.98 -7.35 2.45
N LEU A 251 -7.34 -6.31 3.02
CA LEU A 251 -6.14 -6.45 3.85
C LEU A 251 -6.41 -7.37 5.05
N GLU A 252 -7.63 -7.33 5.59
CA GLU A 252 -8.06 -8.15 6.72
C GLU A 252 -7.99 -9.65 6.41
N ASN A 253 -8.46 -10.06 5.22
CA ASN A 253 -8.39 -11.46 4.81
C ASN A 253 -6.95 -11.87 4.55
N LEU A 254 -6.13 -11.02 3.92
CA LEU A 254 -4.69 -11.29 3.77
C LEU A 254 -4.00 -11.45 5.14
N GLY A 255 -4.39 -10.63 6.11
CA GLY A 255 -3.93 -10.70 7.49
C GLY A 255 -4.31 -12.01 8.18
N SER A 256 -5.52 -12.52 7.97
CA SER A 256 -5.95 -13.81 8.52
C SER A 256 -5.17 -14.99 7.91
N TYR A 257 -4.84 -14.95 6.61
CA TYR A 257 -3.94 -15.93 6.00
C TYR A 257 -2.52 -15.82 6.56
N GLY A 258 -2.00 -14.62 6.78
CA GLY A 258 -0.71 -14.45 7.44
C GLY A 258 -0.71 -15.02 8.86
N LEU A 259 -1.81 -14.79 9.60
CA LEU A 259 -2.00 -15.29 10.96
C LEU A 259 -2.06 -16.81 11.01
N TRP A 260 -2.80 -17.48 10.11
CA TRP A 260 -2.87 -18.95 10.05
C TRP A 260 -1.65 -19.60 9.37
N GLY A 261 -1.05 -18.90 8.40
CA GLY A 261 0.15 -19.33 7.72
C GLY A 261 1.37 -19.35 8.65
N PHE A 262 1.41 -18.46 9.64
CA PHE A 262 2.47 -18.45 10.65
C PHE A 262 2.58 -19.75 11.47
N PRO A 263 1.56 -20.22 12.23
CA PRO A 263 1.66 -21.43 13.02
C PRO A 263 1.85 -22.68 12.14
N VAL A 264 1.19 -22.74 10.98
CA VAL A 264 1.39 -23.86 10.04
C VAL A 264 2.82 -23.90 9.51
N GLY A 265 3.35 -22.75 9.06
CA GLY A 265 4.73 -22.63 8.60
C GLY A 265 5.72 -22.96 9.70
N LEU A 266 5.50 -22.45 10.92
CA LEU A 266 6.32 -22.73 12.08
C LEU A 266 6.35 -24.22 12.41
N LEU A 267 5.19 -24.89 12.45
CA LEU A 267 5.11 -26.33 12.67
C LEU A 267 5.88 -27.11 11.62
N LEU A 268 5.71 -26.79 10.33
CA LEU A 268 6.42 -27.46 9.24
C LEU A 268 7.95 -27.29 9.36
N ILE A 269 8.42 -26.09 9.74
CA ILE A 269 9.85 -25.84 9.98
C ILE A 269 10.34 -26.64 11.20
N MET A 270 9.55 -26.71 12.28
CA MET A 270 9.89 -27.49 13.48
C MET A 270 9.97 -29.00 13.20
N PHE A 271 9.11 -29.52 12.31
CA PHE A 271 9.17 -30.90 11.80
C PHE A 271 10.31 -31.15 10.80
N GLN A 272 11.25 -30.21 10.63
CA GLN A 272 12.43 -30.34 9.78
C GLN A 272 12.09 -30.51 8.29
N VAL A 273 10.95 -30.00 7.84
CA VAL A 273 10.64 -29.98 6.41
C VAL A 273 11.67 -29.09 5.70
N ASP A 274 12.27 -29.60 4.62
CA ASP A 274 13.29 -28.85 3.88
C ASP A 274 12.75 -27.51 3.37
N THR A 275 13.48 -26.42 3.64
CA THR A 275 13.08 -25.06 3.29
C THR A 275 12.89 -24.87 1.79
N ALA A 276 13.65 -25.58 0.94
CA ALA A 276 13.49 -25.48 -0.50
C ALA A 276 12.18 -26.15 -0.96
N LEU A 277 11.80 -27.27 -0.35
CA LEU A 277 10.52 -27.92 -0.60
C LEU A 277 9.35 -26.98 -0.23
N LEU A 278 9.40 -26.35 0.94
CA LEU A 278 8.40 -25.35 1.34
C LEU A 278 8.32 -24.18 0.34
N GLY A 279 9.47 -23.66 -0.09
CA GLY A 279 9.54 -22.65 -1.13
C GLY A 279 8.88 -23.14 -2.42
N LEU A 280 9.24 -24.33 -2.90
CA LEU A 280 8.73 -24.91 -4.13
C LEU A 280 7.21 -25.05 -4.10
N LEU A 281 6.63 -25.48 -2.98
CA LEU A 281 5.17 -25.58 -2.81
C LEU A 281 4.49 -24.21 -2.94
N LEU A 282 5.06 -23.17 -2.34
CA LEU A 282 4.53 -21.79 -2.44
C LEU A 282 4.64 -21.25 -3.86
N TRP A 283 5.77 -21.51 -4.53
CA TRP A 283 5.97 -21.16 -5.94
C TRP A 283 5.02 -21.90 -6.87
N ALA A 284 4.80 -23.19 -6.63
CA ALA A 284 3.86 -24.01 -7.38
C ALA A 284 2.42 -23.52 -7.19
N TYR A 285 2.04 -23.18 -5.95
CA TYR A 285 0.75 -22.55 -5.65
C TYR A 285 0.59 -21.23 -6.42
N ALA A 286 1.55 -20.32 -6.32
CA ALA A 286 1.52 -19.06 -7.04
C ALA A 286 1.42 -19.26 -8.56
N GLY A 287 2.21 -20.17 -9.12
CA GLY A 287 2.18 -20.55 -10.54
C GLY A 287 0.82 -21.08 -10.97
N TRP A 288 0.25 -22.01 -10.21
CA TRP A 288 -1.09 -22.56 -10.45
C TRP A 288 -2.14 -21.44 -10.47
N VAL A 289 -2.19 -20.62 -9.42
CA VAL A 289 -3.14 -19.49 -9.36
C VAL A 289 -2.96 -18.52 -10.53
N ASN A 290 -1.73 -18.20 -10.90
CA ASN A 290 -1.43 -17.30 -12.00
C ASN A 290 -1.93 -17.81 -13.36
N THR A 291 -1.94 -19.14 -13.57
CA THR A 291 -2.47 -19.72 -14.80
C THR A 291 -3.99 -19.62 -14.89
N TYR A 292 -4.71 -19.82 -13.79
CA TYR A 292 -6.18 -19.93 -13.81
C TYR A 292 -6.92 -18.63 -13.47
N HIS A 293 -6.38 -17.81 -12.56
CA HIS A 293 -7.11 -16.66 -11.98
C HIS A 293 -6.61 -15.29 -12.46
N TYR A 294 -5.38 -15.18 -12.96
CA TYR A 294 -4.80 -13.87 -13.32
C TYR A 294 -5.64 -13.07 -14.32
N TYR A 295 -6.19 -13.73 -15.34
CA TYR A 295 -7.05 -13.07 -16.34
C TYR A 295 -8.50 -12.92 -15.90
N ARG A 296 -8.92 -13.61 -14.83
CA ARG A 296 -10.30 -13.59 -14.32
C ARG A 296 -10.51 -12.59 -13.19
N SER A 297 -9.45 -12.09 -12.54
CA SER A 297 -9.59 -11.19 -11.40
C SER A 297 -10.11 -9.81 -11.84
N GLU A 298 -11.38 -9.50 -11.61
CA GLU A 298 -11.89 -8.15 -11.85
C GLU A 298 -11.48 -7.22 -10.71
N PHE A 299 -11.13 -5.96 -10.98
CA PHE A 299 -10.89 -4.99 -9.92
C PHE A 299 -12.23 -4.50 -9.39
N HIS A 300 -12.46 -4.64 -8.08
CA HIS A 300 -13.55 -3.93 -7.41
C HIS A 300 -12.88 -3.02 -6.41
N LEU A 301 -13.11 -1.72 -6.55
CA LEU A 301 -12.62 -0.72 -5.61
C LEU A 301 -13.13 -1.10 -4.22
N PRO A 302 -12.28 -1.12 -3.18
CA PRO A 302 -12.78 -1.15 -1.81
C PRO A 302 -13.67 0.09 -1.63
N GLN A 303 -14.95 -0.14 -1.31
CA GLN A 303 -15.90 0.93 -0.98
C GLN A 303 -15.64 1.46 0.43
#